data_AF-A0A531LRM3-F1
#
_entry.id   AF-A0A531LRM3-F1
#
_cell.length_a   1.000
_cell.length_b   1.000
_cell.length_c   1.000
_cell.angle_alpha   90.00
_cell.angle_beta   90.00
_cell.angle_gamma   90.00
#
_symmetry.space_group_name_H-M   'P 1'
#
loop_
_entity.id
_entity.type
_entity.pdbx_description
1 polymer ?
#
loop_
_entity_poly.entity_id
_entity_poly.type
_entity_poly.pdbx_seq_one_letter_code
_entity_poly.pdbx_strand_id
1 'polypeptide(L)'
;MSARQQGRDDIGVAFFGDGAANHGGFHEALNFAAVQRAPAVFICENNLYATATPLKSVTLNPEIASKAASYGMPGVAVDGNDVFAVWLAMKEATERARAGKGPTLIEAKTYRTVGHHEGD
;
A
#
# COMPACT_ATOMS: atom_id res chain seq x y z
N MET A 1 9.86 6.17 10.76
CA MET A 1 11.16 6.85 11.01
C MET A 1 11.36 7.10 12.50
N SER A 2 10.52 7.91 13.14
CA SER A 2 10.61 8.24 14.57
C SER A 2 10.75 7.01 15.48
N ALA A 3 9.87 6.01 15.32
CA ALA A 3 9.92 4.77 16.11
C ALA A 3 11.32 4.11 16.08
N ARG A 4 11.89 3.92 14.88
CA ARG A 4 13.24 3.37 14.70
C ARG A 4 14.31 4.23 15.36
N GLN A 5 14.22 5.55 15.24
CA GLN A 5 15.20 6.47 15.83
C GLN A 5 15.14 6.47 17.37
N GLN A 6 13.98 6.16 17.93
CA GLN A 6 13.76 5.96 19.36
C GLN A 6 14.07 4.53 19.84
N GLY A 7 14.55 3.64 18.96
CA GLY A 7 14.81 2.24 19.28
C GLY A 7 13.55 1.43 19.60
N ARG A 8 12.36 1.92 19.21
CA ARG A 8 11.09 1.21 19.38
C ARG A 8 10.81 0.28 18.21
N ASP A 9 9.97 -0.72 18.45
CA ASP A 9 9.61 -1.75 17.48
C ASP A 9 8.32 -1.42 16.68
N ASP A 10 7.76 -0.21 16.85
CA ASP A 10 6.54 0.19 16.17
C ASP A 10 6.71 0.27 14.66
N ILE A 11 5.63 -0.04 13.96
CA ILE A 11 5.51 0.07 12.51
C ILE A 11 4.46 1.12 12.18
N GLY A 12 4.77 1.99 11.21
CA GLY A 12 3.75 2.84 10.59
C GLY A 12 2.99 2.08 9.52
N VAL A 13 1.66 2.14 9.55
CA VAL A 13 0.82 1.56 8.49
C VAL A 13 0.02 2.67 7.85
N ALA A 14 0.05 2.76 6.52
CA ALA A 14 -0.66 3.78 5.75
C ALA A 14 -1.61 3.12 4.76
N PHE A 15 -2.90 3.42 4.87
CA PHE A 15 -3.96 2.96 3.98
C PHE A 15 -4.31 4.04 2.95
N PHE A 16 -4.60 3.63 1.73
CA PHE A 16 -5.04 4.51 0.64
C PHE A 16 -5.76 3.71 -0.44
N GLY A 17 -6.54 4.39 -1.29
CA GLY A 17 -7.22 3.75 -2.43
C GLY A 17 -6.39 3.79 -3.72
N ASP A 18 -6.87 3.08 -4.76
CA ASP A 18 -6.23 3.00 -6.08
C ASP A 18 -6.07 4.36 -6.77
N GLY A 19 -7.01 5.29 -6.57
CA GLY A 19 -6.90 6.65 -7.07
C GLY A 19 -5.69 7.43 -6.52
N ALA A 20 -5.40 7.25 -5.22
CA ALA A 20 -4.29 7.94 -4.55
C ALA A 20 -2.92 7.47 -5.06
N ALA A 21 -2.84 6.26 -5.64
CA ALA A 21 -1.60 5.74 -6.24
C ALA A 21 -1.14 6.50 -7.49
N ASN A 22 -1.98 7.41 -8.03
CA ASN A 22 -1.62 8.30 -9.14
C ASN A 22 -1.17 9.70 -8.67
N HIS A 23 -1.13 9.97 -7.36
CA HIS A 23 -0.68 11.25 -6.82
C HIS A 23 0.84 11.29 -6.65
N GLY A 24 1.47 12.45 -6.84
CA GLY A 24 2.91 12.66 -6.61
C GLY A 24 3.35 12.23 -5.20
N GLY A 25 2.55 12.56 -4.18
CA GLY A 25 2.82 12.20 -2.79
C GLY A 25 2.93 10.69 -2.53
N PHE A 26 2.24 9.85 -3.31
CA PHE A 26 2.43 8.39 -3.23
C PHE A 26 3.86 8.01 -3.62
N HIS A 27 4.33 8.52 -4.76
CA HIS A 27 5.67 8.24 -5.26
C HIS A 27 6.77 8.77 -4.34
N GLU A 28 6.59 9.99 -3.83
CA GLU A 28 7.53 10.63 -2.90
C GLU A 28 7.63 9.85 -1.58
N ALA A 29 6.49 9.46 -1.01
CA ALA A 29 6.43 8.74 0.26
C ALA A 29 7.08 7.36 0.18
N LEU A 30 6.77 6.59 -0.87
CA LEU A 30 7.34 5.25 -1.07
C LEU A 30 8.85 5.32 -1.27
N ASN A 31 9.32 6.23 -2.14
CA ASN A 31 10.74 6.43 -2.37
C ASN A 31 11.48 6.80 -1.08
N PHE A 32 10.96 7.79 -0.35
CA PHE A 32 11.58 8.24 0.89
C PHE A 32 11.62 7.13 1.95
N ALA A 33 10.52 6.38 2.11
CA ALA A 33 10.47 5.26 3.05
C ALA A 33 11.45 4.13 2.68
N ALA A 34 11.60 3.84 1.39
CA ALA A 34 12.52 2.82 0.89
C ALA A 34 13.98 3.20 1.16
N VAL A 35 14.39 4.42 0.78
CA VAL A 35 15.75 4.94 1.03
C VAL A 35 16.09 4.90 2.52
N GLN A 36 15.14 5.27 3.38
CA GLN A 36 15.36 5.30 4.82
C GLN A 36 15.27 3.92 5.49
N ARG A 37 14.88 2.88 4.74
CA ARG A 37 14.49 1.56 5.28
C ARG A 37 13.55 1.73 6.47
N ALA A 38 12.51 2.55 6.29
CA ALA A 38 11.57 2.85 7.35
C ALA A 38 10.78 1.59 7.75
N PRO A 39 10.47 1.40 9.05
CA PRO A 39 9.53 0.37 9.49
C PRO A 39 8.11 0.81 9.11
N ALA A 40 7.70 0.55 7.86
CA ALA A 40 6.41 0.97 7.33
C ALA A 40 5.78 -0.08 6.41
N VAL A 41 4.45 -0.13 6.40
CA VAL A 41 3.66 -0.90 5.43
C VAL A 41 2.68 0.04 4.75
N PHE A 42 2.68 0.03 3.43
CA PHE A 42 1.77 0.80 2.58
C PHE A 42 0.71 -0.15 2.04
N ILE A 43 -0.57 0.16 2.24
CA ILE A 43 -1.69 -0.71 1.85
C ILE A 43 -2.59 0.05 0.90
N CYS A 44 -2.63 -0.42 -0.33
CA CYS A 44 -3.59 0.01 -1.33
C CYS A 44 -4.84 -0.86 -1.25
N GLU A 45 -5.98 -0.28 -0.87
CA GLU A 45 -7.30 -0.87 -0.98
C GLU A 45 -7.83 -0.61 -2.40
N ASN A 46 -7.42 -1.46 -3.35
CA ASN A 46 -7.79 -1.32 -4.74
C ASN A 46 -9.21 -1.85 -4.94
N ASN A 47 -10.18 -0.94 -4.96
CA ASN A 47 -11.60 -1.26 -5.17
C ASN A 47 -12.07 -0.94 -6.61
N LEU A 48 -11.11 -0.73 -7.51
CA LEU A 48 -11.25 -0.43 -8.95
C LEU A 48 -11.74 0.99 -9.31
N TYR A 49 -12.13 1.82 -8.33
CA TYR A 49 -12.75 3.12 -8.59
C TYR A 49 -12.33 4.23 -7.63
N ALA A 50 -11.82 5.34 -8.21
CA ALA A 50 -11.68 6.62 -7.53
C ALA A 50 -12.94 7.48 -7.72
N THR A 51 -13.83 7.49 -6.72
CA THR A 51 -15.20 8.05 -6.85
C THR A 51 -15.93 7.38 -8.03
N ALA A 52 -16.11 8.06 -9.16
CA ALA A 52 -16.73 7.54 -10.38
C ALA A 52 -15.70 7.11 -11.45
N THR A 53 -14.41 7.30 -11.22
CA THR A 53 -13.35 7.09 -12.21
C THR A 53 -12.81 5.67 -12.14
N PRO A 54 -12.97 4.83 -13.18
CA PRO A 54 -12.40 3.49 -13.21
C PRO A 54 -10.87 3.53 -13.27
N LEU A 55 -10.18 2.71 -12.49
CA LEU A 55 -8.70 2.69 -12.44
C LEU A 55 -8.06 2.60 -13.83
N LYS A 56 -8.58 1.71 -14.69
CA LYS A 56 -8.05 1.45 -16.04
C LYS A 56 -8.13 2.65 -16.99
N SER A 57 -8.95 3.68 -16.71
CA SER A 57 -9.05 4.86 -17.57
C SER A 57 -7.99 5.91 -17.27
N VAL A 58 -7.35 5.84 -16.10
CA VAL A 58 -6.39 6.86 -15.63
C VAL A 58 -4.97 6.32 -15.42
N THR A 59 -4.77 5.01 -15.50
CA THR A 59 -3.44 4.41 -15.43
C THR A 59 -3.29 3.24 -16.40
N LEU A 60 -2.16 3.19 -17.11
CA LEU A 60 -1.80 2.08 -18.01
C LEU A 60 -1.22 0.88 -17.25
N ASN A 61 -0.74 1.11 -16.03
CA ASN A 61 -0.31 0.05 -15.12
C ASN A 61 -1.31 -0.04 -13.94
N PRO A 62 -2.36 -0.87 -14.09
CA PRO A 62 -3.39 -1.04 -13.06
C PRO A 62 -2.96 -1.96 -11.90
N GLU A 63 -1.81 -2.63 -12.02
CA GLU A 63 -1.25 -3.46 -10.94
C GLU A 63 -0.45 -2.57 -9.99
N ILE A 64 -1.09 -2.07 -8.93
CA ILE A 64 -0.48 -1.10 -8.01
C ILE A 64 0.73 -1.69 -7.29
N ALA A 65 0.69 -2.97 -6.90
CA ALA A 65 1.80 -3.66 -6.25
C ALA A 65 3.09 -3.62 -7.10
N SER A 66 2.97 -3.68 -8.43
CA SER A 66 4.13 -3.66 -9.33
C SER A 66 4.93 -2.35 -9.26
N LYS A 67 4.30 -1.23 -8.85
CA LYS A 67 4.95 0.08 -8.71
C LYS A 67 6.01 0.08 -7.61
N ALA A 68 5.94 -0.83 -6.65
CA ALA A 68 6.94 -0.99 -5.59
C ALA A 68 8.37 -1.20 -6.13
N ALA A 69 8.48 -1.92 -7.26
CA ALA A 69 9.76 -2.22 -7.89
C ALA A 69 10.54 -0.96 -8.29
N SER A 70 9.83 0.10 -8.68
CA SER A 70 10.44 1.41 -9.03
C SER A 70 11.14 2.07 -7.84
N TYR A 71 10.85 1.65 -6.60
CA TYR A 71 11.48 2.16 -5.37
C TYR A 71 12.42 1.16 -4.71
N GLY A 72 12.68 0.01 -5.35
CA GLY A 72 13.54 -1.03 -4.79
C GLY A 72 12.96 -1.70 -3.52
N MET A 73 11.63 -1.72 -3.38
CA MET A 73 10.94 -2.35 -2.25
C MET A 73 9.96 -3.44 -2.74
N PRO A 74 9.63 -4.44 -1.91
CA PRO A 74 8.68 -5.48 -2.30
C PRO A 74 7.26 -4.92 -2.46
N GLY A 75 6.58 -5.43 -3.49
CA GLY A 75 5.17 -5.22 -3.75
C GLY A 75 4.45 -6.57 -3.80
N VAL A 76 3.36 -6.72 -3.07
CA VAL A 76 2.57 -7.96 -3.02
C VAL A 76 1.11 -7.64 -3.30
N ALA A 77 0.49 -8.34 -4.24
CA ALA A 77 -0.94 -8.28 -4.46
C ALA A 77 -1.63 -9.48 -3.80
N VAL A 78 -2.75 -9.24 -3.14
CA VAL A 78 -3.58 -10.26 -2.49
C VAL A 78 -5.04 -10.08 -2.86
N ASP A 79 -5.83 -11.15 -2.72
CA ASP A 79 -7.29 -11.02 -2.70
C ASP A 79 -7.68 -10.30 -1.40
N GLY A 80 -8.18 -9.06 -1.53
CA GLY A 80 -8.58 -8.22 -0.41
C GLY A 80 -9.86 -8.70 0.28
N ASN A 81 -10.59 -9.64 -0.34
CA ASN A 81 -11.78 -10.26 0.25
C ASN A 81 -11.44 -11.57 0.98
N ASP A 82 -10.20 -12.06 0.90
CA ASP A 82 -9.69 -13.17 1.70
C ASP A 82 -8.92 -12.63 2.92
N VAL A 83 -9.56 -12.71 4.09
CA VAL A 83 -8.99 -12.25 5.36
C VAL A 83 -7.67 -12.95 5.72
N PHE A 84 -7.50 -14.23 5.35
CA PHE A 84 -6.28 -14.96 5.63
C PHE A 84 -5.14 -14.55 4.70
N ALA A 85 -5.44 -14.28 3.43
CA ALA A 85 -4.46 -13.75 2.48
C ALA A 85 -3.95 -12.37 2.92
N VAL A 86 -4.86 -11.47 3.31
CA VAL A 86 -4.50 -10.14 3.84
C VAL A 86 -3.69 -10.26 5.13
N TRP A 87 -4.13 -11.10 6.08
CA TRP A 87 -3.43 -11.31 7.34
C TRP A 87 -2.02 -11.85 7.14
N LEU A 88 -1.84 -12.83 6.25
CA LEU A 88 -0.53 -13.43 5.99
C LEU A 88 0.44 -12.42 5.35
N ALA A 89 -0.02 -11.65 4.36
CA ALA A 89 0.78 -10.61 3.73
C ALA A 89 1.16 -9.50 4.73
N MET A 90 0.22 -9.07 5.58
CA MET A 90 0.50 -8.12 6.65
C MET A 90 1.49 -8.66 7.67
N LYS A 91 1.37 -9.93 8.06
CA LYS A 91 2.31 -10.58 8.98
C LYS A 91 3.73 -10.57 8.40
N GLU A 92 3.91 -11.00 7.16
CA GLU A 92 5.23 -11.02 6.51
C GLU A 92 5.80 -9.59 6.34
N ALA A 93 4.99 -8.63 5.90
CA ALA A 93 5.41 -7.25 5.72
C ALA A 93 5.81 -6.59 7.05
N THR A 94 5.09 -6.88 8.14
CA THR A 94 5.40 -6.34 9.46
C THR A 94 6.65 -6.97 10.08
N GLU A 95 6.84 -8.28 9.93
CA GLU A 95 8.08 -8.96 10.33
C GLU A 95 9.29 -8.40 9.56
N ARG A 96 9.16 -8.19 8.25
CA ARG A 96 10.19 -7.56 7.42
C ARG A 96 10.52 -6.14 7.88
N ALA A 97 9.50 -5.32 8.16
CA ALA A 97 9.67 -3.95 8.62
C ALA A 97 10.39 -3.88 9.97
N ARG A 98 10.00 -4.72 10.94
CA ARG A 98 10.64 -4.86 12.26
C ARG A 98 12.09 -5.33 12.16
N ALA A 99 12.39 -6.23 11.23
CA ALA A 99 13.75 -6.70 10.96
C ALA A 99 14.65 -5.65 10.27
N GLY A 100 14.18 -4.41 10.06
CA GLY A 100 14.95 -3.34 9.44
C GLY A 100 15.19 -3.52 7.95
N LYS A 101 14.43 -4.41 7.29
CA LYS A 101 14.55 -4.71 5.85
C LYS A 101 13.76 -3.72 4.97
N GLY A 102 13.26 -2.64 5.57
CA GLY A 102 12.53 -1.57 4.90
C GLY A 102 11.05 -1.87 4.67
N PRO A 103 10.36 -0.98 3.93
CA PRO A 103 8.92 -1.03 3.79
C PRO A 103 8.46 -2.10 2.80
N THR A 104 7.14 -2.35 2.80
CA THR A 104 6.45 -3.19 1.81
C THR A 104 5.20 -2.47 1.30
N LEU A 105 4.90 -2.62 0.02
CA LEU A 105 3.63 -2.20 -0.58
C LEU A 105 2.73 -3.44 -0.73
N ILE A 106 1.54 -3.39 -0.18
CA ILE A 106 0.51 -4.42 -0.34
C ILE A 106 -0.63 -3.81 -1.15
N GLU A 107 -1.07 -4.51 -2.18
CA GLU A 107 -2.30 -4.22 -2.91
C GLU A 107 -3.34 -5.26 -2.54
N ALA A 108 -4.35 -4.84 -1.77
CA ALA A 108 -5.52 -5.64 -1.48
C ALA A 108 -6.58 -5.39 -2.56
N LYS A 109 -6.75 -6.34 -3.47
CA LYS A 109 -7.72 -6.25 -4.56
C LYS A 109 -9.10 -6.61 -4.06
N THR A 110 -10.00 -5.65 -4.07
CA THR A 110 -11.36 -5.78 -3.54
C THR A 110 -12.35 -5.05 -4.46
N TYR A 111 -13.56 -4.78 -3.98
CA TYR A 111 -14.59 -4.06 -4.72
C TYR A 111 -15.45 -3.22 -3.77
N ARG A 112 -15.77 -1.98 -4.17
CA ARG A 112 -16.67 -1.10 -3.41
C ARG A 112 -18.11 -1.44 -3.76
N THR A 113 -18.85 -2.03 -2.83
CA THR A 113 -20.22 -2.52 -3.06
C THR A 113 -21.31 -1.46 -2.88
N VAL A 114 -20.92 -0.24 -2.48
CA VAL A 114 -21.82 0.90 -2.23
C VAL A 114 -21.27 2.17 -2.90
N GLY A 115 -22.03 3.27 -2.82
CA GLY A 115 -21.60 4.60 -3.27
C GLY A 115 -20.26 5.02 -2.65
N HIS A 116 -19.53 5.94 -3.31
CA HIS A 116 -18.26 6.43 -2.76
C HIS A 116 -18.44 7.12 -1.40
N HIS A 117 -19.58 7.77 -1.24
CA HIS A 117 -20.02 8.45 -0.04
C HIS A 117 -21.56 8.43 0.00
N GLU A 118 -22.14 8.87 1.12
CA GLU A 118 -23.59 9.05 1.19
C GLU A 118 -24.03 10.14 0.21
N GLY A 119 -24.92 9.80 -0.73
CA GLY A 119 -25.41 10.71 -1.77
C GLY A 119 -24.83 10.48 -3.18
N ASP A 120 -23.90 9.52 -3.32
CA ASP A 120 -23.40 9.01 -4.60
C ASP A 120 -24.40 8.08 -5.32
#